data_AF-A0A7W1UI18-F1
#
_entry.id   AF-A0A7W1UI18-F1
#
_cell.length_a   1.000
_cell.length_b   1.000
_cell.length_c   1.000
_cell.angle_alpha   90.00
_cell.angle_beta   90.00
_cell.angle_gamma   90.00
#
_symmetry.space_group_name_H-M   'P 1'
#
loop_
_entity.id
_entity.type
_entity.pdbx_description
1 polymer ?
#
loop_
_entity_poly.entity_id
_entity_poly.type
_entity_poly.pdbx_seq_one_letter_code
_entity_poly.pdbx_strand_id
1 'polypeptide(L)'
;MPKETFETIISELDHEEDWRRMRATSTCMKGGPKAVEAIIQAMATGSTHYKVEAAKMLARLRDPRAGQALAHVLKDEDEQVRQAAVDALEHMAGILDEATAAALLEHLRDDTL
;
A
#
# COMPACT_ATOMS: atom_id res chain seq x y z
N MET A 1 -5.30 4.81 -26.69
CA MET A 1 -4.28 4.29 -25.74
C MET A 1 -5.05 3.60 -24.63
N PRO A 2 -4.81 2.30 -24.35
CA PRO A 2 -5.44 1.66 -23.21
C PRO A 2 -5.05 2.45 -21.95
N LYS A 3 -6.01 2.72 -21.07
CA LYS A 3 -5.71 3.33 -19.77
C LYS A 3 -4.85 2.34 -19.00
N GLU A 4 -3.61 2.69 -18.71
CA GLU A 4 -2.76 1.87 -17.83
C GLU A 4 -3.48 1.64 -16.50
N THR A 5 -3.50 0.40 -16.03
CA THR A 5 -4.09 0.06 -14.73
C THR A 5 -3.13 0.48 -13.62
N PHE A 6 -3.65 0.76 -12.42
CA PHE A 6 -2.78 0.96 -11.25
C PHE A 6 -1.94 -0.28 -10.96
N GLU A 7 -2.41 -1.47 -11.32
CA GLU A 7 -1.62 -2.70 -11.30
C GLU A 7 -0.32 -2.58 -12.10
N THR A 8 -0.42 -2.12 -13.35
CA THR A 8 0.74 -1.90 -14.23
C THR A 8 1.65 -0.80 -13.70
N ILE A 9 1.07 0.27 -13.14
CA ILE A 9 1.86 1.40 -12.62
C ILE A 9 2.67 0.97 -11.39
N ILE A 10 2.07 0.22 -10.46
CA ILE A 10 2.77 -0.22 -9.25
C ILE A 10 3.82 -1.28 -9.56
N SER A 11 3.56 -2.19 -10.50
CA SER A 11 4.59 -3.19 -10.90
C SER A 11 5.81 -2.53 -11.55
N GLU A 12 5.66 -1.32 -12.11
CA GLU A 12 6.78 -0.53 -12.61
C GLU A 12 7.59 0.18 -11.51
N LEU A 13 7.15 0.18 -10.25
CA LEU A 13 7.86 0.88 -9.16
C LEU A 13 9.21 0.24 -8.79
N ASP A 14 9.39 -1.05 -9.07
CA ASP A 14 10.63 -1.81 -8.84
C ASP A 14 11.29 -2.25 -10.16
N HIS A 15 10.92 -1.60 -11.28
CA HIS A 15 11.47 -1.96 -12.58
C HIS A 15 12.99 -1.67 -12.68
N GLU A 16 13.76 -2.50 -13.38
CA GLU A 16 15.22 -2.32 -13.55
C GLU A 16 15.58 -0.94 -14.14
N GLU A 17 14.78 -0.48 -15.10
CA GLU A 17 14.93 0.83 -15.73
C GLU A 17 14.44 1.97 -14.83
N ASP A 18 15.37 2.85 -14.45
CA ASP A 18 15.13 4.02 -13.59
C ASP A 18 13.97 4.91 -14.08
N TRP A 19 13.88 5.12 -15.40
CA TRP A 19 12.85 5.98 -15.98
C TRP A 19 11.44 5.42 -15.78
N ARG A 20 11.27 4.08 -15.75
CA ARG A 20 9.97 3.43 -15.47
C ARG A 20 9.58 3.60 -14.01
N ARG A 21 10.51 3.38 -13.07
CA ARG A 21 10.28 3.62 -11.63
C ARG A 21 9.91 5.07 -11.34
N MET A 22 10.64 6.02 -11.96
CA MET A 22 10.37 7.44 -11.81
C MET A 22 9.02 7.84 -12.40
N ARG A 23 8.66 7.29 -13.58
CA ARG A 23 7.36 7.53 -14.21
C ARG A 23 6.24 7.02 -13.33
N ALA A 24 6.33 5.78 -12.86
CA ALA A 24 5.34 5.15 -11.98
C ALA A 24 5.13 5.97 -10.70
N THR A 25 6.23 6.30 -10.02
CA THR A 25 6.20 7.15 -8.81
C THR A 25 5.55 8.50 -9.11
N SER A 26 5.95 9.18 -10.19
CA SER A 26 5.37 10.47 -10.56
C SER A 26 3.87 10.36 -10.85
N THR A 27 3.41 9.27 -11.47
CA THR A 27 2.00 9.06 -11.78
C THR A 27 1.18 8.88 -10.51
N CYS A 28 1.65 8.05 -9.56
CA CYS A 28 1.01 7.88 -8.26
C CYS A 28 0.92 9.21 -7.50
N MET A 29 2.03 9.96 -7.43
CA MET A 29 2.06 11.25 -6.72
C MET A 29 1.12 12.29 -7.34
N LYS A 30 1.00 12.34 -8.68
CA LYS A 30 0.09 13.25 -9.38
C LYS A 30 -1.38 12.85 -9.25
N GLY A 31 -1.67 11.56 -9.09
CA GLY A 31 -3.04 11.06 -8.93
C GLY A 31 -3.69 11.44 -7.61
N GLY A 32 -2.89 11.83 -6.61
CA GLY A 32 -3.36 12.35 -5.33
C GLY A 32 -4.34 11.38 -4.63
N PRO A 33 -5.44 11.90 -4.05
CA PRO A 33 -6.41 11.08 -3.33
C PRO A 33 -6.99 9.89 -4.11
N LYS A 34 -7.14 10.02 -5.43
CA LYS A 34 -7.67 8.96 -6.29
C LYS A 34 -6.67 7.83 -6.51
N ALA A 35 -5.38 8.14 -6.50
CA ALA A 35 -4.35 7.10 -6.58
C ALA A 35 -4.37 6.24 -5.32
N VAL A 36 -4.52 6.85 -4.14
CA VAL A 36 -4.63 6.14 -2.87
C VAL A 36 -5.80 5.15 -2.89
N GLU A 37 -7.00 5.61 -3.25
CA GLU A 37 -8.19 4.76 -3.35
C GLU A 37 -8.01 3.60 -4.34
N ALA A 38 -7.44 3.87 -5.52
CA ALA A 38 -7.22 2.85 -6.54
C ALA A 38 -6.19 1.81 -6.10
N ILE A 39 -5.11 2.23 -5.45
CA ILE A 39 -4.08 1.31 -4.93
C ILE A 39 -4.69 0.44 -3.82
N ILE A 40 -5.43 1.02 -2.88
CA ILE A 40 -6.13 0.30 -1.81
C ILE A 40 -7.05 -0.78 -2.39
N GLN A 41 -7.88 -0.44 -3.37
CA GLN A 41 -8.81 -1.40 -3.97
C GLN A 41 -8.08 -2.56 -4.67
N ALA A 42 -6.97 -2.26 -5.35
CA ALA A 42 -6.23 -3.26 -6.10
C ALA A 42 -5.33 -4.16 -5.22
N MET A 43 -4.98 -3.75 -4.00
CA MET A 43 -4.21 -4.58 -3.07
C MET A 43 -4.89 -5.90 -2.69
N ALA A 44 -6.23 -5.97 -2.75
CA ALA A 44 -6.98 -7.18 -2.39
C ALA A 44 -6.78 -8.35 -3.37
N THR A 45 -6.41 -8.08 -4.63
CA THR A 45 -6.34 -9.11 -5.70
C THR A 45 -4.99 -9.21 -6.39
N GLY A 46 -4.00 -8.41 -5.97
CA GLY A 46 -2.68 -8.38 -6.60
C GLY A 46 -1.76 -9.52 -6.16
N SER A 47 -0.68 -9.73 -6.91
CA SER A 47 0.41 -10.64 -6.54
C SER A 47 1.18 -10.15 -5.29
N THR A 48 1.92 -11.05 -4.62
CA THR A 48 2.83 -10.70 -3.51
C THR A 48 3.67 -9.47 -3.82
N HIS A 49 4.36 -9.47 -4.96
CA HIS A 49 5.22 -8.36 -5.38
C HIS A 49 4.44 -7.05 -5.54
N TYR A 50 3.28 -7.10 -6.20
CA TYR A 50 2.42 -5.92 -6.34
C TYR A 50 1.97 -5.38 -4.98
N LYS A 51 1.56 -6.24 -4.05
CA LYS A 51 1.11 -5.84 -2.71
C LYS A 51 2.23 -5.15 -1.93
N VAL A 52 3.47 -5.67 -2.02
CA VAL A 52 4.65 -5.05 -1.41
C VAL A 52 4.88 -3.64 -1.96
N GLU A 53 4.91 -3.48 -3.28
CA GLU A 53 5.14 -2.17 -3.90
C GLU A 53 3.98 -1.20 -3.67
N ALA A 54 2.74 -1.70 -3.62
CA ALA A 54 1.56 -0.92 -3.26
C ALA A 54 1.66 -0.39 -1.83
N ALA A 55 2.03 -1.22 -0.85
CA ALA A 55 2.20 -0.80 0.54
C ALA A 55 3.29 0.29 0.67
N LYS A 56 4.44 0.09 0.02
CA LYS A 56 5.52 1.09 -0.04
C LYS A 56 5.05 2.40 -0.68
N MET A 57 4.25 2.34 -1.75
CA MET A 57 3.74 3.52 -2.42
C MET A 57 2.71 4.26 -1.55
N LEU A 58 1.83 3.56 -0.84
CA LEU A 58 0.90 4.18 0.11
C LEU A 58 1.64 4.92 1.23
N ALA A 59 2.71 4.33 1.77
CA ALA A 59 3.58 4.99 2.74
C ALA A 59 4.19 6.29 2.19
N ARG A 60 4.65 6.27 0.93
CA ARG A 60 5.19 7.45 0.23
C ARG A 60 4.14 8.53 -0.04
N LEU A 61 2.89 8.14 -0.34
CA LEU A 61 1.78 9.08 -0.55
C LEU A 61 1.36 9.78 0.74
N ARG A 62 1.62 9.17 1.92
CA ARG A 62 1.33 9.73 3.24
C ARG A 62 -0.12 10.22 3.39
N ASP A 63 -1.07 9.45 2.87
CA ASP A 63 -2.50 9.72 3.01
C ASP A 63 -3.09 8.81 4.10
N PRO A 64 -3.67 9.36 5.19
CA PRO A 64 -4.14 8.58 6.32
C PRO A 64 -5.23 7.57 5.96
N ARG A 65 -5.94 7.77 4.83
CA ARG A 65 -6.97 6.84 4.35
C ARG A 65 -6.42 5.46 3.99
N ALA A 66 -5.09 5.34 3.83
CA ALA A 66 -4.43 4.05 3.62
C ALA A 66 -4.26 3.22 4.90
N GLY A 67 -4.38 3.83 6.08
CA GLY A 67 -4.07 3.19 7.36
C GLY A 67 -4.86 1.90 7.61
N GLN A 68 -6.19 1.96 7.48
CA GLN A 68 -7.04 0.77 7.65
C GLN A 68 -6.74 -0.34 6.65
N ALA A 69 -6.47 0.04 5.39
CA ALA A 69 -6.12 -0.93 4.35
C ALA A 69 -4.80 -1.64 4.67
N LEU A 70 -3.78 -0.88 5.09
CA LEU A 70 -2.49 -1.43 5.51
C LEU A 70 -2.63 -2.32 6.76
N ALA A 71 -3.48 -1.95 7.73
CA ALA A 71 -3.77 -2.79 8.88
C ALA A 71 -4.39 -4.15 8.48
N HIS A 72 -5.23 -4.17 7.44
CA HIS A 72 -5.78 -5.42 6.92
C HIS A 72 -4.71 -6.29 6.23
N VAL A 73 -3.74 -5.67 5.55
CA VAL A 73 -2.63 -6.35 4.87
C VAL A 73 -1.70 -7.07 5.85
N LEU A 74 -1.73 -6.71 7.14
CA LEU A 74 -1.03 -7.47 8.19
C LEU A 74 -1.56 -8.92 8.35
N LYS A 75 -2.72 -9.26 7.79
CA LYS A 75 -3.29 -10.62 7.76
C LYS A 75 -2.89 -11.42 6.51
N ASP A 76 -2.06 -10.84 5.64
CA ASP A 76 -1.64 -11.52 4.41
C ASP A 76 -0.83 -12.79 4.71
N GLU A 77 -0.99 -13.83 3.88
CA GLU A 77 -0.29 -15.10 4.03
C GLU A 77 1.22 -14.94 3.81
N ASP A 78 1.61 -14.00 2.97
CA ASP A 78 2.99 -13.76 2.60
C ASP A 78 3.71 -12.85 3.61
N GLU A 79 4.83 -13.32 4.15
CA GLU A 79 5.62 -12.59 5.14
C GLU A 79 6.18 -11.27 4.61
N GLN A 80 6.56 -11.20 3.33
CA GLN A 80 7.09 -9.98 2.72
C GLN A 80 6.00 -8.91 2.63
N VAL A 81 4.76 -9.33 2.33
CA VAL A 81 3.60 -8.44 2.29
C VAL A 81 3.28 -7.90 3.69
N ARG A 82 3.28 -8.77 4.71
CA ARG A 82 3.08 -8.35 6.09
C ARG A 82 4.15 -7.34 6.53
N GLN A 83 5.42 -7.62 6.27
CA GLN A 83 6.51 -6.71 6.64
C GLN A 83 6.39 -5.36 5.93
N ALA A 84 6.05 -5.34 4.64
CA ALA A 84 5.86 -4.09 3.90
C ALA A 84 4.71 -3.25 4.48
N ALA A 85 3.64 -3.88 4.98
CA ALA A 85 2.55 -3.19 5.67
C ALA A 85 2.98 -2.64 7.03
N VAL A 86 3.77 -3.37 7.83
CA VAL A 86 4.35 -2.88 9.09
C VAL A 86 5.19 -1.63 8.83
N ASP A 87 6.15 -1.72 7.90
CA ASP A 87 7.04 -0.61 7.56
C ASP A 87 6.25 0.63 7.10
N ALA A 88 5.20 0.41 6.31
CA ALA A 88 4.32 1.48 5.83
C ALA A 88 3.54 2.15 6.98
N LEU A 89 2.98 1.36 7.89
CA LEU A 89 2.26 1.86 9.05
C LEU A 89 3.19 2.62 10.00
N GLU A 90 4.41 2.13 10.25
CA GLU A 90 5.42 2.83 11.04
C GLU A 90 5.78 4.18 10.41
N HIS A 91 6.01 4.21 9.09
CA HIS A 91 6.31 5.45 8.37
C HIS A 91 5.17 6.48 8.44
N MET A 92 3.93 5.99 8.57
CA MET A 92 2.73 6.81 8.64
C MET A 92 2.25 7.09 10.07
N ALA A 93 2.85 6.51 11.11
CA ALA A 93 2.30 6.49 12.48
C ALA A 93 1.90 7.88 13.02
N GLY A 94 2.62 8.94 12.64
CA GLY A 94 2.32 10.32 13.06
C GLY A 94 1.09 10.97 12.39
N ILE A 95 0.44 10.31 11.43
CA ILE A 95 -0.72 10.85 10.69
C ILE A 95 -1.93 9.90 10.67
N LEU A 96 -1.82 8.70 11.22
CA LEU A 96 -2.90 7.71 11.23
C LEU A 96 -4.05 8.14 12.16
N ASP A 97 -5.27 7.72 11.83
CA ASP A 97 -6.49 8.03 12.57
C ASP A 97 -6.85 6.96 13.61
N GLU A 98 -7.82 7.28 14.48
CA GLU A 98 -8.36 6.36 15.49
C GLU A 98 -8.93 5.09 14.85
N ALA A 99 -9.45 5.20 13.63
CA ALA A 99 -10.02 4.08 12.89
C ALA A 99 -8.95 3.06 12.48
N THR A 100 -7.73 3.52 12.17
CA THR A 100 -6.57 2.66 11.94
C THR A 100 -6.08 2.04 13.24
N ALA A 101 -6.03 2.80 14.34
CA ALA A 101 -5.65 2.26 15.64
C ALA A 101 -6.61 1.14 16.10
N ALA A 102 -7.92 1.31 15.88
CA ALA A 102 -8.92 0.27 16.16
C ALA A 102 -8.68 -1.00 15.33
N ALA A 103 -8.41 -0.86 14.02
CA ALA A 103 -8.11 -2.00 13.15
C ALA A 103 -6.84 -2.77 13.57
N LEU A 104 -5.81 -2.06 14.03
CA LEU A 104 -4.59 -2.68 14.56
C LEU A 104 -4.84 -3.42 15.89
N LEU A 105 -5.67 -2.87 16.78
CA LEU A 105 -6.07 -3.54 18.02
C LEU A 105 -6.89 -4.80 17.75
N GLU A 106 -7.75 -4.80 16.74
CA GLU A 106 -8.48 -6.00 16.31
C GLU A 106 -7.52 -7.06 15.76
N HIS A 107 -6.56 -6.67 14.91
CA HIS A 107 -5.52 -7.58 14.40
C HIS A 107 -4.76 -8.29 15.53
N LEU A 108 -4.28 -7.52 16.52
CA LEU A 108 -3.53 -8.07 17.66
C LEU A 108 -4.35 -9.01 18.55
N ARG A 109 -5.69 -8.86 18.56
CA ARG A 109 -6.57 -9.76 19.31
C ARG A 109 -6.77 -11.08 18.57
N ASP A 110 -6.92 -11.02 17.25
CA ASP A 110 -7.13 -12.19 16.41
C ASP A 110 -5.92 -13.14 16.42
N ASP A 111 -4.69 -12.61 16.51
CA ASP A 111 -3.44 -13.41 16.61
C ASP A 111 -3.25 -14.12 17.98
N THR A 112 -4.11 -13.84 18.97
CA THR A 112 -4.01 -14.42 20.33
C THR A 112 -4.98 -15.58 20.62
N LEU A 113 -5.66 -16.11 19.59
CA LEU A 113 -6.55 -17.27 19.66
C LEU A 113 -6.03 -18.44 18.81
#